data_AF-A0A920QCK1-F1
#
_entry.id   AF-A0A920QCK1-F1
#
_cell.length_a   1.000
_cell.length_b   1.000
_cell.length_c   1.000
_cell.angle_alpha   90.00
_cell.angle_beta   90.00
_cell.angle_gamma   90.00
#
_symmetry.space_group_name_H-M   'P 1'
#
loop_
_entity.id
_entity.type
_entity.pdbx_description
1 polymer ?
#
loop_
_entity_poly.entity_id
_entity_poly.type
_entity_poly.pdbx_seq_one_letter_code
_entity_poly.pdbx_strand_id
1 'polypeptide(L)'
;MSSGKFQEQPAETVADSISVNTPSNGYLALKNLKSYGGHCIILTDEEILSAQKELSSSCGLFSEPAAAAAYAGFIKQKQNVNSNSTCVVLLTGNGLKDINSASKNIVSPAKPLIP
;
A
#
# COMPACT_ATOMS: atom_id res chain seq x y z
N MET A 1 -18.92 -0.20 0.77
CA MET A 1 -18.99 -0.88 2.09
C MET A 1 -20.01 -0.23 3.03
N SER A 2 -21.30 -0.22 2.67
CA SER A 2 -22.36 0.47 3.45
C SER A 2 -23.14 -0.45 4.41
N SER A 3 -23.21 -1.75 4.12
CA SER A 3 -24.11 -2.71 4.79
C SER A 3 -23.56 -3.34 6.07
N GLY A 4 -22.26 -3.22 6.34
CA GLY A 4 -21.59 -3.91 7.44
C GLY A 4 -21.49 -5.43 7.29
N LYS A 5 -22.03 -6.05 6.23
CA LYS A 5 -21.86 -7.49 6.00
C LYS A 5 -20.59 -7.73 5.18
N PHE A 6 -19.67 -8.53 5.72
CA PHE A 6 -18.50 -9.02 5.01
C PHE A 6 -18.81 -10.43 4.51
N GLN A 7 -18.83 -10.57 3.19
CA GLN A 7 -18.96 -11.86 2.52
C GLN A 7 -17.60 -12.24 1.96
N GLU A 8 -17.37 -13.53 1.81
CA GLU A 8 -16.17 -14.00 1.14
C GLU A 8 -16.19 -13.57 -0.31
N GLN A 9 -15.16 -12.82 -0.71
CA GLN A 9 -14.94 -12.41 -2.08
C GLN A 9 -13.48 -12.71 -2.42
N PRO A 10 -13.18 -13.49 -3.48
CA PRO A 10 -11.80 -13.74 -3.88
C PRO A 10 -11.04 -12.43 -4.07
N ALA A 11 -9.90 -12.30 -3.38
CA ALA A 11 -8.99 -11.18 -3.49
C ALA A 11 -7.74 -11.60 -4.26
N GLU A 12 -7.31 -10.76 -5.21
CA GLU A 12 -6.08 -10.93 -5.97
C GLU A 12 -5.40 -9.57 -6.10
N THR A 13 -4.15 -9.49 -5.65
CA THR A 13 -3.30 -8.29 -5.72
C THR A 13 -1.84 -8.69 -5.51
N VAL A 14 -0.91 -7.93 -6.07
CA VAL A 14 0.53 -8.02 -5.77
C VAL A 14 0.85 -7.73 -4.29
N ALA A 15 -0.06 -7.07 -3.57
CA ALA A 15 0.08 -6.75 -2.15
C ALA A 15 -0.41 -7.90 -1.25
N ASP A 16 0.35 -9.01 -1.23
CA ASP A 16 0.00 -10.26 -0.56
C ASP A 16 -0.48 -10.09 0.90
N SER A 17 0.21 -9.29 1.72
CA SER A 17 -0.15 -9.06 3.14
C SER A 17 -1.55 -8.47 3.37
N ILE A 18 -2.19 -7.90 2.33
CA ILE A 18 -3.56 -7.37 2.38
C ILE A 18 -4.50 -8.06 1.38
N SER A 19 -4.04 -9.13 0.71
CA SER A 19 -4.86 -9.97 -0.18
C SER A 19 -5.70 -10.95 0.64
N VAL A 20 -6.85 -10.48 1.15
CA VAL A 20 -7.72 -11.26 2.04
C VAL A 20 -9.14 -11.36 1.50
N ASN A 21 -9.68 -12.58 1.43
CA ASN A 21 -11.04 -12.78 0.91
C ASN A 21 -12.14 -12.21 1.83
N THR A 22 -11.88 -12.24 3.14
CA THR A 22 -12.76 -11.66 4.17
C THR A 22 -11.90 -11.03 5.27
N PRO A 23 -12.06 -9.74 5.57
CA PRO A 23 -11.26 -9.10 6.61
C PRO A 23 -11.74 -9.53 8.01
N SER A 24 -10.87 -10.18 8.79
CA SER A 24 -11.19 -10.69 10.13
C SER A 24 -11.76 -9.62 11.08
N ASN A 25 -11.26 -8.38 10.97
CA ASN A 25 -11.68 -7.24 11.78
C ASN A 25 -12.48 -6.18 10.98
N GLY A 26 -13.14 -6.58 9.89
CA GLY A 26 -13.87 -5.65 9.01
C GLY A 26 -14.90 -4.79 9.74
N TYR A 27 -15.67 -5.38 10.67
CA TYR A 27 -16.67 -4.64 11.45
C TYR A 27 -16.05 -3.53 12.32
N LEU A 28 -14.92 -3.83 12.98
CA LEU A 28 -14.20 -2.86 13.79
C LEU A 28 -13.64 -1.73 12.93
N ALA A 29 -13.07 -2.07 11.77
CA ALA A 29 -12.57 -1.08 10.81
C ALA A 29 -13.70 -0.15 10.33
N LEU A 30 -14.84 -0.71 9.90
CA LEU A 30 -15.99 0.08 9.45
C LEU A 30 -16.57 0.96 10.57
N LYS A 31 -16.65 0.44 11.80
CA LYS A 31 -17.09 1.22 12.96
C LYS A 31 -16.18 2.43 13.16
N ASN A 32 -14.87 2.22 13.21
CA ASN A 32 -13.90 3.30 13.43
C ASN A 32 -13.91 4.32 12.28
N LEU A 33 -13.99 3.87 11.03
CA LEU A 33 -14.13 4.78 9.88
C LEU A 33 -15.36 5.69 10.05
N LYS A 34 -16.53 5.13 10.41
CA LYS A 34 -17.73 5.93 10.65
C LYS A 34 -17.59 6.89 11.83
N SER A 35 -17.03 6.42 12.95
CA SER A 35 -16.86 7.23 14.17
C SER A 35 -15.90 8.41 13.98
N TYR A 36 -14.88 8.26 13.13
CA TYR A 36 -13.86 9.29 12.92
C TYR A 36 -13.99 10.02 11.57
N GLY A 37 -15.09 9.84 10.83
CA GLY A 37 -15.28 10.44 9.50
C GLY A 37 -14.26 9.97 8.46
N GLY A 38 -13.68 8.78 8.66
CA GLY A 38 -12.73 8.16 7.75
C GLY A 38 -13.41 7.57 6.51
N HIS A 39 -12.61 7.31 5.49
CA HIS A 39 -13.06 6.74 4.23
C HIS A 39 -12.10 5.66 3.74
N CYS A 40 -12.59 4.79 2.86
CA CYS A 40 -11.76 3.80 2.16
C CYS A 40 -11.45 4.29 0.75
N ILE A 41 -10.29 3.90 0.24
CA ILE A 41 -9.83 4.22 -1.11
C ILE A 41 -9.53 2.88 -1.79
N ILE A 42 -9.83 2.77 -3.07
CA ILE A 42 -9.45 1.62 -3.89
C ILE A 42 -8.21 2.00 -4.72
N LEU A 43 -7.25 1.10 -4.75
CA LEU A 43 -5.99 1.25 -5.46
C LEU A 43 -5.82 0.12 -6.48
N THR A 44 -5.14 0.40 -7.58
CA THR A 44 -4.65 -0.64 -8.50
C THR A 44 -3.25 -1.10 -8.09
N ASP A 45 -2.84 -2.28 -8.56
CA ASP A 45 -1.50 -2.81 -8.31
C ASP A 45 -0.41 -1.88 -8.89
N GLU A 46 -0.68 -1.22 -10.02
CA GLU A 46 0.24 -0.26 -10.63
C GLU A 46 0.42 0.98 -9.74
N GLU A 47 -0.65 1.47 -9.12
CA GLU A 47 -0.58 2.58 -8.16
C GLU A 47 0.29 2.20 -6.95
N ILE A 48 0.13 0.97 -6.44
CA ILE A 48 0.90 0.43 -5.32
C ILE A 48 2.39 0.30 -5.68
N LEU A 49 2.71 -0.31 -6.83
CA LEU A 49 4.09 -0.52 -7.27
C LEU A 49 4.80 0.80 -7.61
N SER A 50 4.08 1.76 -8.18
CA SER A 50 4.62 3.11 -8.43
C SER A 50 4.98 3.81 -7.12
N ALA A 51 4.10 3.74 -6.12
CA ALA A 51 4.35 4.31 -4.80
C ALA A 51 5.53 3.63 -4.08
N GLN A 52 5.65 2.31 -4.17
CA GLN A 52 6.79 1.56 -3.63
C GLN A 52 8.12 2.03 -4.24
N LYS A 53 8.14 2.17 -5.58
CA LYS A 53 9.30 2.66 -6.32
C LYS A 53 9.67 4.07 -5.88
N GLU A 54 8.69 4.96 -5.79
CA GLU A 54 8.90 6.36 -5.37
C GLU A 54 9.47 6.45 -3.94
N LEU A 55 8.90 5.71 -2.97
CA LEU A 55 9.42 5.65 -1.60
C LEU A 55 10.90 5.21 -1.58
N SER A 56 11.23 4.21 -2.39
CA SER A 56 12.58 3.65 -2.44
C SER A 56 13.57 4.61 -3.11
N SER A 57 13.20 5.18 -4.27
CA SER A 57 14.10 6.01 -5.07
C SER A 57 14.26 7.43 -4.55
N SER A 58 13.23 7.97 -3.91
CA SER A 58 13.17 9.40 -3.52
C SER A 58 13.39 9.60 -2.02
N CYS A 59 13.00 8.64 -1.19
CA CYS A 59 13.07 8.76 0.27
C CYS A 59 14.04 7.76 0.92
N GLY A 60 14.59 6.80 0.16
CA GLY A 60 15.40 5.71 0.71
C GLY A 60 14.61 4.73 1.59
N LEU A 61 13.28 4.72 1.45
CA LEU A 61 12.38 3.86 2.23
C LEU A 61 11.95 2.67 1.38
N PHE A 62 12.61 1.54 1.58
CA PHE A 62 12.26 0.31 0.88
C PHE A 62 11.17 -0.47 1.64
N SER A 63 9.91 -0.28 1.25
CA SER A 63 8.75 -0.95 1.82
C SER A 63 8.25 -2.12 0.96
N GLU A 64 7.52 -3.06 1.54
CA GLU A 64 6.78 -4.07 0.76
C GLU A 64 5.55 -3.44 0.05
N PRO A 65 4.95 -4.10 -0.96
CA PRO A 65 3.80 -3.54 -1.69
C PRO A 65 2.60 -3.19 -0.78
N ALA A 66 2.23 -4.06 0.16
CA ALA A 66 1.12 -3.80 1.09
C ALA A 66 1.33 -2.56 1.97
N ALA A 67 2.57 -2.31 2.40
CA ALA A 67 2.93 -1.11 3.14
C ALA A 67 2.91 0.14 2.24
N ALA A 68 3.37 0.01 0.98
CA ALA A 68 3.34 1.09 0.00
C ALA A 68 1.92 1.52 -0.37
N ALA A 69 0.91 0.64 -0.23
CA ALA A 69 -0.49 0.96 -0.51
C ALA A 69 -1.00 2.17 0.30
N ALA A 70 -0.55 2.35 1.55
CA ALA A 70 -0.91 3.52 2.35
C ALA A 70 -0.38 4.83 1.72
N TYR A 71 0.84 4.81 1.18
CA TYR A 71 1.43 5.96 0.49
C TYR A 71 0.76 6.22 -0.87
N ALA A 72 0.46 5.17 -1.63
CA ALA A 72 -0.33 5.29 -2.86
C ALA A 72 -1.70 5.95 -2.60
N GLY A 73 -2.38 5.54 -1.53
CA GLY A 73 -3.63 6.15 -1.08
C GLY A 73 -3.47 7.63 -0.75
N PHE A 74 -2.40 8.00 -0.03
CA PHE A 74 -2.07 9.40 0.22
C PHE A 74 -1.83 10.18 -1.07
N ILE A 75 -1.01 9.69 -2.01
CA ILE A 75 -0.77 10.35 -3.30
C ILE A 75 -2.08 10.62 -4.05
N LYS A 76 -2.99 9.64 -4.06
CA LYS A 76 -4.29 9.73 -4.73
C LYS A 76 -5.23 10.74 -4.09
N GLN A 77 -5.14 10.93 -2.77
CA GLN A 77 -6.03 11.82 -2.01
C GLN A 77 -5.41 13.14 -1.57
N LYS A 78 -4.11 13.37 -1.78
CA LYS A 78 -3.40 14.54 -1.24
C LYS A 78 -4.03 15.89 -1.64
N GLN A 79 -4.68 15.96 -2.81
CA GLN A 79 -5.38 17.16 -3.28
C GLN A 79 -6.66 17.45 -2.48
N ASN A 80 -7.23 16.44 -1.83
CA ASN A 80 -8.42 16.54 -0.98
C ASN A 80 -8.07 16.74 0.50
N VAL A 81 -6.78 16.75 0.85
CA VAL A 81 -6.29 17.01 2.21
C VAL A 81 -5.86 18.46 2.31
N ASN A 82 -6.24 19.13 3.40
CA ASN A 82 -5.79 20.49 3.65
C ASN A 82 -4.26 20.54 3.75
N SER A 83 -3.63 21.41 2.95
CA SER A 83 -2.18 21.54 2.82
C SER A 83 -1.43 21.86 4.11
N ASN A 84 -2.13 22.41 5.12
CA ASN A 84 -1.56 22.70 6.44
C ASN A 84 -1.68 21.53 7.44
N SER A 85 -2.23 20.39 7.01
CA SER A 85 -2.43 19.23 7.88
C SER A 85 -1.15 18.41 8.03
N THR A 86 -0.88 17.93 9.24
CA THR A 86 0.11 16.87 9.44
C THR A 86 -0.50 15.52 9.08
N CYS A 87 0.12 14.82 8.13
CA CYS A 87 -0.31 13.49 7.70
C CYS A 87 0.69 12.44 8.19
N VAL A 88 0.18 11.31 8.68
CA VAL A 88 0.99 10.13 9.03
C VAL A 88 0.65 9.01 8.07
N VAL A 89 1.65 8.51 7.36
CA VAL A 89 1.55 7.33 6.49
C VAL A 89 2.27 6.17 7.18
N LEU A 90 1.54 5.08 7.44
CA LEU A 90 2.08 3.92 8.14
C LEU A 90 2.65 2.91 7.13
N LEU A 91 3.98 2.75 7.14
CA LEU A 91 4.67 1.70 6.38
C LEU A 91 4.87 0.48 7.28
N THR A 92 3.96 -0.48 7.21
CA THR A 92 3.87 -1.62 8.15
C THR A 92 4.88 -2.74 7.88
N GLY A 93 5.50 -2.77 6.69
CA GLY A 93 6.37 -3.85 6.24
C GLY A 93 7.58 -3.34 5.46
N ASN A 94 8.71 -4.01 5.66
CA ASN A 94 9.98 -3.71 5.01
C ASN A 94 10.11 -4.52 3.70
N GLY A 95 10.66 -3.91 2.66
CA GLY A 95 10.81 -4.54 1.34
C GLY A 95 11.72 -5.78 1.32
N LEU A 96 12.56 -6.00 2.34
CA LEU A 96 13.35 -7.21 2.51
C LEU A 96 12.50 -8.46 2.83
N LYS A 97 11.22 -8.29 3.20
CA LYS A 97 10.29 -9.41 3.40
C LYS A 97 9.86 -10.06 2.09
N ASP A 98 9.87 -9.32 0.98
CA ASP A 98 9.46 -9.79 -0.34
C ASP A 98 10.48 -9.36 -1.41
N ILE A 99 11.66 -9.97 -1.34
CA ILE A 99 12.74 -9.72 -2.29
C ILE A 99 12.32 -10.10 -3.71
N ASN A 100 11.48 -11.13 -3.88
CA ASN A 100 11.03 -11.60 -5.19
C ASN A 100 10.23 -10.53 -5.93
N SER A 101 9.27 -9.87 -5.28
CA SER A 101 8.50 -8.78 -5.91
C SER A 101 9.39 -7.59 -6.24
N ALA A 102 10.38 -7.28 -5.40
CA ALA A 102 11.33 -6.20 -5.66
C ALA A 102 12.26 -6.51 -6.84
N SER A 103 12.69 -7.76 -7.00
CA SER A 103 13.59 -8.18 -8.07
C SER A 103 12.95 -8.16 -9.47
N LYS A 104 11.61 -8.25 -9.60
CA LYS A 104 10.92 -8.31 -10.90
C LYS A 104 11.24 -7.11 -11.82
N ASN A 105 11.56 -5.96 -11.24
CA ASN A 105 11.84 -4.73 -11.98
C ASN A 105 13.31 -4.27 -11.86
N ILE A 106 14.19 -5.11 -11.30
CA ILE A 106 15.61 -4.81 -11.19
C ILE A 106 16.32 -5.40 -12.41
N VAL A 107 16.90 -4.52 -13.22
CA VAL A 107 17.84 -4.92 -14.27
C VAL A 107 19.21 -5.01 -13.65
N SER A 108 19.63 -6.24 -13.33
CA SER A 108 21.02 -6.48 -12.90
C SER A 108 21.96 -6.24 -14.09
N PRO A 109 23.07 -5.51 -13.89
CA PRO A 109 24.05 -5.32 -14.96
C PRO A 109 24.64 -6.67 -15.37
N ALA A 110 24.75 -6.91 -16.68
CA ALA A 110 25.22 -8.18 -17.24
C ALA A 110 26.71 -8.49 -16.91
N LYS A 111 27.45 -7.48 -16.45
CA LYS A 111 28.81 -7.61 -15.93
C LYS A 111 28.93 -6.82 -14.63
N PRO A 112 29.74 -7.30 -13.67
CA PRO A 112 30.12 -6.51 -12.51
C PRO A 112 30.65 -5.13 -12.96
N LEU A 113 30.10 -4.07 -12.38
CA LEU A 113 30.68 -2.73 -12.48
C LEU A 113 31.94 -2.73 -11.62
N ILE A 114 33.01 -3.34 -12.12
CA ILE A 114 34.35 -3.21 -11.54
C ILE A 114 34.94 -1.91 -12.12
N PRO A 115 35.59 -1.06 -11.32
CA PRO A 115 36.34 0.08 -11.84
C PRO A 115 37.50 -0.33 -12.76
#